data_AF-A0A7X3U1R2-F1
#
_entry.id   AF-A0A7X3U1R2-F1
#
_cell.length_a   1.000
_cell.length_b   1.000
_cell.length_c   1.000
_cell.angle_alpha   90.00
_cell.angle_beta   90.00
_cell.angle_gamma   90.00
#
_symmetry.space_group_name_H-M   'P 1'
#
loop_
_entity.id
_entity.type
_entity.pdbx_description
1 polymer ?
#
loop_
_entity_poly.entity_id
_entity_poly.type
_entity_poly.pdbx_seq_one_letter_code
_entity_poly.pdbx_strand_id
1 'polypeptide(L)'
;MRRVLLAAAAVCCILIYIGVPDARAQRASAGSSGAAAVPSAPGAAARAAHYRTQLRLQKDLAAFRRFRPAFPFWQHIYTIPDGHILYGSAENGRLLATFPTRGNWARDGEWADPALAGVLEGQALPRRLRDRRRKVEELLEEQAGPIVQNAARGRFLAPHAQRHADLLAEWGAIYERFGVPAEVGLAQAIVESGLYGRARSPVRALGFCQWMPRNWNRVKRLSPYVIEGYNQTTQAPFCAAYLAILTTMYDSFIPALSEHHAGGVNVARTVVNGERLGGRDTREQYFMGSDFARSLRDISVRRYSALYRTYGPRSALYAEMVFGNRYNVRALVQETPQSEIHAMRVPRSTSLAEVVRASGLSRAEVKRYNPALVRRVPENAALYLPTYMEQFGSDVSFWRRPASEEYWAALAAFLSLDASLDEWQNPLFAVTLEDFREWFAATGTEEGTVMATMLGFVIQDLTGSRRGAILDEFRSSQRVLELFERGVRDLEERADP
;
A
#
# COMPACT_ATOMS: atom_id res chain seq x y z
N MET A 1 23.78 -5.51 -56.15
CA MET A 1 23.31 -6.59 -57.06
C MET A 1 22.23 -7.37 -56.31
N ARG A 2 20.97 -6.97 -56.39
CA ARG A 2 19.90 -7.43 -57.32
C ARG A 2 19.48 -8.89 -57.15
N ARG A 3 18.24 -9.06 -56.65
CA ARG A 3 17.17 -10.10 -56.84
C ARG A 3 16.42 -10.18 -55.48
N VAL A 4 15.19 -9.73 -55.22
CA VAL A 4 13.89 -9.64 -55.94
C VAL A 4 13.36 -10.98 -56.48
N LEU A 5 12.31 -11.50 -55.82
CA LEU A 5 11.06 -12.14 -56.33
C LEU A 5 10.25 -12.64 -55.09
N LEU A 6 9.10 -12.03 -54.75
CA LEU A 6 7.71 -12.38 -55.15
C LEU A 6 7.30 -13.81 -54.71
N ALA A 7 6.48 -13.97 -53.67
CA ALA A 7 5.01 -13.90 -53.62
C ALA A 7 4.31 -15.22 -54.00
N ALA A 8 3.50 -15.78 -53.08
CA ALA A 8 2.25 -16.48 -53.38
C ALA A 8 1.48 -16.79 -52.08
N ALA A 9 0.26 -16.27 -52.00
CA ALA A 9 -0.76 -16.71 -51.06
C ALA A 9 -1.35 -18.06 -51.51
N ALA A 10 -1.69 -18.92 -50.57
CA ALA A 10 -2.60 -20.04 -50.79
C ALA A 10 -3.47 -20.26 -49.55
N VAL A 11 -4.71 -19.81 -49.67
CA VAL A 11 -5.86 -20.25 -48.89
C VAL A 11 -6.12 -21.71 -49.24
N CYS A 12 -6.23 -22.60 -48.26
CA CYS A 12 -6.97 -23.83 -48.44
C CYS A 12 -7.62 -24.27 -47.12
N CYS A 13 -8.96 -24.23 -47.15
CA CYS A 13 -9.86 -24.89 -46.22
C CYS A 13 -9.52 -26.38 -46.09
N ILE A 14 -9.69 -26.95 -44.89
CA ILE A 14 -10.12 -28.35 -44.74
C ILE A 14 -10.78 -28.54 -43.35
N LEU A 15 -12.09 -28.78 -43.43
CA LEU A 15 -12.92 -29.79 -42.77
C LEU A 15 -13.06 -29.82 -41.24
N ILE A 16 -14.26 -29.36 -40.87
CA ILE A 16 -15.13 -29.79 -39.78
C ILE A 16 -15.03 -31.31 -39.52
N TYR A 17 -14.72 -31.69 -38.28
CA TYR A 17 -14.98 -33.03 -37.74
C TYR A 17 -15.95 -32.88 -36.56
N ILE A 18 -17.23 -33.16 -36.82
CA ILE A 18 -18.27 -33.31 -35.79
C ILE A 18 -18.14 -34.74 -35.27
N GLY A 19 -17.50 -34.90 -34.12
CA GLY A 19 -17.52 -36.14 -33.35
C GLY A 19 -18.73 -36.13 -32.43
N VAL A 20 -19.73 -36.95 -32.75
CA VAL A 20 -20.84 -37.33 -31.85
C VAL A 20 -20.33 -38.42 -30.91
N PRO A 21 -20.39 -38.26 -29.58
CA PRO A 21 -20.30 -39.39 -28.67
C PRO A 21 -21.70 -39.85 -28.26
N ASP A 22 -21.90 -41.14 -28.53
CA ASP A 22 -22.90 -42.08 -28.05
C ASP A 22 -23.73 -41.68 -26.81
N ALA A 23 -25.05 -41.71 -27.02
CA ALA A 23 -26.05 -41.72 -25.99
C ALA A 23 -26.29 -43.15 -25.49
N ARG A 24 -25.60 -43.58 -24.42
CA ARG A 24 -26.07 -44.64 -23.48
C ARG A 24 -25.13 -44.83 -22.29
N ALA A 25 -25.31 -44.03 -21.25
CA ALA A 25 -25.01 -44.39 -19.86
C ALA A 25 -25.70 -43.40 -18.90
N GLN A 26 -27.03 -43.48 -18.79
CA GLN A 26 -27.78 -42.85 -17.71
C GLN A 26 -28.10 -43.91 -16.65
N ARG A 27 -27.49 -43.80 -15.47
CA ARG A 27 -28.15 -43.96 -14.16
C ARG A 27 -27.22 -43.60 -13.00
N ALA A 28 -27.75 -42.73 -12.14
CA ALA A 28 -27.36 -42.43 -10.76
C ALA A 28 -26.13 -41.51 -10.51
N SER A 29 -26.37 -40.19 -10.56
CA SER A 29 -25.81 -39.26 -9.57
C SER A 29 -26.70 -38.01 -9.46
N ALA A 30 -27.71 -38.10 -8.60
CA ALA A 30 -28.38 -36.91 -8.07
C ALA A 30 -27.45 -36.26 -7.03
N GLY A 31 -26.48 -35.49 -7.52
CA GLY A 31 -25.65 -34.60 -6.73
C GLY A 31 -25.84 -33.19 -7.28
N SER A 32 -26.50 -32.34 -6.50
CA SER A 32 -26.71 -30.92 -6.73
C SER A 32 -25.47 -30.22 -7.29
N SER A 33 -25.39 -30.08 -8.62
CA SER A 33 -24.50 -29.13 -9.28
C SER A 33 -25.09 -27.74 -9.09
N GLY A 34 -24.57 -27.00 -8.11
CA GLY A 34 -24.88 -25.59 -7.92
C GLY A 34 -24.52 -24.84 -9.19
N ALA A 35 -25.54 -24.39 -9.92
CA ALA A 35 -25.36 -23.44 -11.00
C ALA A 35 -24.65 -22.21 -10.42
N ALA A 36 -23.49 -21.87 -10.97
CA ALA A 36 -22.77 -20.65 -10.63
C ALA A 36 -23.71 -19.48 -10.85
N ALA A 37 -24.22 -18.90 -9.75
CA ALA A 37 -25.09 -17.74 -9.79
C ALA A 37 -24.30 -16.61 -10.45
N VAL A 38 -24.82 -16.10 -11.57
CA VAL A 38 -24.33 -14.87 -12.19
C VAL A 38 -24.34 -13.79 -11.10
N PRO A 39 -23.21 -13.12 -10.81
CA PRO A 39 -23.19 -12.11 -9.75
C PRO A 39 -24.22 -11.02 -10.08
N SER A 40 -25.19 -10.83 -9.17
CA SER A 40 -26.15 -9.74 -9.26
C SER A 40 -25.39 -8.42 -9.29
N ALA A 41 -25.83 -7.48 -10.13
CA ALA A 41 -25.23 -6.15 -10.20
C ALA A 41 -25.09 -5.55 -8.79
N PRO A 42 -23.95 -4.92 -8.44
CA PRO A 42 -23.73 -4.39 -7.10
C PRO A 42 -24.82 -3.38 -6.74
N GLY A 43 -25.34 -3.44 -5.51
CA GLY A 43 -26.37 -2.51 -5.01
C GLY A 43 -25.95 -1.04 -5.08
N ALA A 44 -26.91 -0.13 -4.88
CA ALA A 44 -26.67 1.31 -4.99
C ALA A 44 -25.59 1.80 -4.02
N ALA A 45 -25.57 1.27 -2.78
CA ALA A 45 -24.59 1.62 -1.77
C ALA A 45 -23.17 1.15 -2.15
N ALA A 46 -23.04 -0.08 -2.66
CA ALA A 46 -21.76 -0.60 -3.14
C ALA A 46 -21.18 0.26 -4.28
N ARG A 47 -22.03 0.64 -5.24
CA ARG A 47 -21.62 1.56 -6.33
C ARG A 47 -21.19 2.93 -5.81
N ALA A 48 -21.90 3.49 -4.83
CA ALA A 48 -21.56 4.78 -4.23
C ALA A 48 -20.20 4.73 -3.51
N ALA A 49 -19.94 3.67 -2.74
CA ALA A 49 -18.65 3.45 -2.08
C ALA A 49 -17.51 3.33 -3.11
N HIS A 50 -17.68 2.50 -4.14
CA HIS A 50 -16.69 2.35 -5.20
C HIS A 50 -16.43 3.68 -5.95
N TYR A 51 -17.49 4.41 -6.30
CA TYR A 51 -17.37 5.71 -6.97
C TYR A 51 -16.56 6.71 -6.13
N ARG A 52 -16.88 6.85 -4.83
CA ARG A 52 -16.13 7.72 -3.90
C ARG A 52 -14.65 7.36 -3.85
N THR A 53 -14.34 6.07 -3.71
CA THR A 53 -12.95 5.57 -3.67
C THR A 53 -12.21 5.90 -4.96
N GLN A 54 -12.82 5.67 -6.12
CA GLN A 54 -12.20 5.96 -7.42
C GLN A 54 -12.00 7.46 -7.64
N LEU A 55 -12.95 8.29 -7.24
CA LEU A 55 -12.83 9.74 -7.32
C LEU A 55 -11.65 10.25 -6.49
N ARG A 56 -11.49 9.77 -5.25
CA ARG A 56 -10.33 10.11 -4.40
C ARG A 56 -9.01 9.69 -5.03
N LEU A 57 -8.94 8.46 -5.56
CA LEU A 57 -7.75 7.95 -6.24
C LEU A 57 -7.37 8.81 -7.46
N GLN A 58 -8.35 9.22 -8.27
CA GLN A 58 -8.12 10.07 -9.43
C GLN A 58 -7.60 11.46 -9.03
N LYS A 59 -8.17 12.08 -7.98
CA LYS A 59 -7.69 13.34 -7.43
C LYS A 59 -6.25 13.23 -6.90
N ASP A 60 -5.93 12.14 -6.21
CA ASP A 60 -4.56 11.87 -5.73
C ASP A 60 -3.57 11.72 -6.88
N LEU A 61 -3.94 10.97 -7.91
CA LEU A 61 -3.13 10.83 -9.13
C LEU A 61 -2.89 12.17 -9.83
N ALA A 62 -3.92 13.02 -9.91
CA ALA A 62 -3.77 14.37 -10.45
C ALA A 62 -2.81 15.22 -9.61
N ALA A 63 -2.91 15.13 -8.28
CA ALA A 63 -2.00 15.84 -7.38
C ALA A 63 -0.55 15.34 -7.50
N PHE A 64 -0.31 14.03 -7.60
CA PHE A 64 1.03 13.51 -7.87
C PHE A 64 1.61 14.02 -9.18
N ARG A 65 0.84 14.03 -10.27
CA ARG A 65 1.32 14.56 -11.56
C ARG A 65 1.72 16.03 -11.48
N ARG A 66 1.05 16.82 -10.63
CA ARG A 66 1.35 18.23 -10.41
C ARG A 66 2.55 18.45 -9.49
N PHE A 67 2.58 17.80 -8.33
CA PHE A 67 3.54 18.12 -7.26
C PHE A 67 4.74 17.18 -7.20
N ARG A 68 4.62 15.97 -7.75
CA ARG A 68 5.62 14.88 -7.68
C ARG A 68 5.62 14.07 -8.97
N PRO A 69 5.86 14.68 -10.14
CA PRO A 69 5.75 14.00 -11.42
C PRO A 69 6.72 12.80 -11.56
N ALA A 70 7.83 12.82 -10.79
CA ALA A 70 8.78 11.71 -10.67
C ALA A 70 8.25 10.45 -9.97
N PHE A 71 7.05 10.46 -9.36
CA PHE A 71 6.58 9.32 -8.56
C PHE A 71 6.62 7.93 -9.25
N PRO A 72 6.52 7.78 -10.59
CA PRO A 72 6.68 6.48 -11.23
C PRO A 72 8.07 5.87 -11.03
N PHE A 73 9.11 6.67 -10.76
CA PHE A 73 10.48 6.20 -10.51
C PHE A 73 10.55 5.17 -9.38
N TRP A 74 9.70 5.32 -8.37
CA TRP A 74 9.74 4.48 -7.17
C TRP A 74 9.39 3.00 -7.45
N GLN A 75 8.82 2.68 -8.61
CA GLN A 75 8.60 1.29 -9.03
C GLN A 75 9.92 0.52 -9.15
N HIS A 76 11.00 1.18 -9.58
CA HIS A 76 12.27 0.52 -9.88
C HIS A 76 13.06 0.14 -8.62
N ILE A 77 12.83 0.83 -7.50
CA ILE A 77 13.60 0.65 -6.26
C ILE A 77 13.43 -0.74 -5.65
N TYR A 78 12.29 -1.38 -5.88
CA TYR A 78 11.97 -2.69 -5.31
C TYR A 78 12.26 -3.86 -6.27
N THR A 79 12.53 -3.56 -7.54
CA THR A 79 12.80 -4.54 -8.61
C THR A 79 14.29 -4.65 -8.94
N ILE A 80 15.15 -3.84 -8.34
CA ILE A 80 16.61 -3.91 -8.49
C ILE A 80 17.23 -4.43 -7.19
N PRO A 81 18.21 -5.36 -7.24
CA PRO A 81 18.85 -5.89 -6.05
C PRO A 81 19.50 -4.80 -5.19
N ASP A 82 19.53 -5.04 -3.88
CA ASP A 82 20.24 -4.19 -2.93
C ASP A 82 21.70 -3.97 -3.36
N GLY A 83 22.24 -2.80 -3.01
CA GLY A 83 23.62 -2.45 -3.35
C GLY A 83 23.79 -1.73 -4.69
N HIS A 84 22.68 -1.28 -5.30
CA HIS A 84 22.67 -0.41 -6.47
C HIS A 84 22.16 0.99 -6.16
N ILE A 85 22.43 1.94 -7.05
CA ILE A 85 21.91 3.31 -7.06
C ILE A 85 21.27 3.55 -8.40
N LEU A 86 20.01 3.97 -8.36
CA LEU A 86 19.19 4.23 -9.51
C LEU A 86 19.12 5.72 -9.74
N TYR A 87 19.16 6.12 -11.00
CA TYR A 87 18.98 7.48 -11.49
C TYR A 87 17.80 7.49 -12.46
N GLY A 88 16.87 8.41 -12.26
CA GLY A 88 15.70 8.61 -13.09
C GLY A 88 15.47 10.09 -13.39
N SER A 89 14.64 10.35 -14.40
CA SER A 89 14.18 11.71 -14.69
C SER A 89 13.21 12.18 -13.61
N ALA A 90 13.44 13.36 -13.03
CA ALA A 90 12.50 13.97 -12.08
C ALA A 90 11.24 14.52 -12.79
N GLU A 91 11.26 14.66 -14.11
CA GLU A 91 10.11 15.15 -14.89
C GLU A 91 9.03 14.10 -15.09
N ASN A 92 9.40 12.81 -15.18
CA ASN A 92 8.45 11.74 -15.50
C ASN A 92 8.71 10.41 -14.78
N GLY A 93 9.79 10.31 -14.02
CA GLY A 93 10.14 9.12 -13.26
C GLY A 93 10.74 7.98 -14.08
N ARG A 94 11.06 8.18 -15.36
CA ARG A 94 11.72 7.16 -16.21
C ARG A 94 13.10 6.84 -15.66
N LEU A 95 13.42 5.54 -15.55
CA LEU A 95 14.78 5.08 -15.22
C LEU A 95 15.76 5.46 -16.34
N LEU A 96 16.90 6.05 -15.96
CA LEU A 96 17.96 6.46 -16.88
C LEU A 96 19.19 5.55 -16.75
N ALA A 97 19.61 5.27 -15.52
CA ALA A 97 20.79 4.46 -15.25
C ALA A 97 20.74 3.77 -13.88
N THR A 98 21.47 2.67 -13.75
CA THR A 98 21.68 1.93 -12.52
C THR A 98 23.17 1.67 -12.33
N PHE A 99 23.70 2.00 -11.16
CA PHE A 99 25.11 1.80 -10.85
C PHE A 99 25.30 0.95 -9.59
N PRO A 100 26.30 0.07 -9.52
CA PRO A 100 26.62 -0.62 -8.29
C PRO A 100 27.17 0.39 -7.27
N THR A 101 26.86 0.22 -5.99
CA THR A 101 27.37 1.10 -4.91
C THR A 101 28.90 1.06 -4.75
N ARG A 102 29.56 0.06 -5.34
CA ARG A 102 31.02 -0.15 -5.35
C ARG A 102 31.47 -0.50 -6.76
N GLY A 103 32.77 -0.35 -7.04
CA GLY A 103 33.34 -0.67 -8.36
C GLY A 103 33.48 0.55 -9.28
N ASN A 104 33.67 0.27 -10.56
CA ASN A 104 33.91 1.27 -11.59
C ASN A 104 32.61 1.58 -12.33
N TRP A 105 32.00 2.72 -12.04
CA TRP A 105 30.68 3.07 -12.60
C TRP A 105 30.69 3.33 -14.10
N ALA A 106 31.84 3.72 -14.68
CA ALA A 106 31.96 3.92 -16.12
C ALA A 106 31.92 2.58 -16.89
N ARG A 107 32.30 1.48 -16.24
CA ARG A 107 32.32 0.13 -16.85
C ARG A 107 31.14 -0.73 -16.40
N ASP A 108 30.83 -0.66 -15.11
CA ASP A 108 29.89 -1.56 -14.42
C ASP A 108 28.49 -0.92 -14.31
N GLY A 109 28.29 0.27 -14.86
CA GLY A 109 26.99 0.95 -14.91
C GLY A 109 26.09 0.42 -16.01
N GLU A 110 24.81 0.24 -15.69
CA GLU A 110 23.77 -0.17 -16.63
C GLU A 110 22.94 1.04 -17.05
N TRP A 111 22.81 1.25 -18.36
CA TRP A 111 22.08 2.37 -18.94
C TRP A 111 20.72 1.90 -19.45
N ALA A 112 19.65 2.41 -18.85
CA ALA A 112 18.29 2.20 -19.34
C ALA A 112 17.99 3.12 -20.54
N ASP A 113 18.65 4.28 -20.59
CA ASP A 113 18.69 5.14 -21.78
C ASP A 113 20.07 5.03 -22.47
N PRO A 114 20.17 4.34 -23.62
CA PRO A 114 21.43 4.19 -24.34
C PRO A 114 22.04 5.53 -24.80
N ALA A 115 21.23 6.58 -24.98
CA ALA A 115 21.73 7.88 -25.42
C ALA A 115 22.62 8.56 -24.36
N LEU A 116 22.48 8.18 -23.09
CA LEU A 116 23.24 8.75 -21.98
C LEU A 116 24.52 7.95 -21.65
N ALA A 117 24.80 6.84 -22.35
CA ALA A 117 25.92 5.96 -22.03
C ALA A 117 27.29 6.66 -22.04
N GLY A 118 27.44 7.68 -22.89
CA GLY A 118 28.67 8.47 -23.02
C GLY A 118 28.89 9.53 -21.92
N VAL A 119 27.90 9.78 -21.04
CA VAL A 119 27.96 10.86 -20.02
C VAL A 119 29.18 10.74 -19.09
N LEU A 120 29.64 9.52 -18.82
CA LEU A 120 30.77 9.27 -17.92
C LEU A 120 32.12 9.14 -18.64
N GLU A 121 32.15 9.20 -19.98
CA GLU A 121 33.40 9.07 -20.74
C GLU A 121 34.36 10.21 -20.44
N GLY A 122 35.61 9.88 -20.12
CA GLY A 122 36.64 10.86 -19.76
C GLY A 122 36.45 11.53 -18.39
N GLN A 123 35.39 11.20 -17.64
CA GLN A 123 35.10 11.84 -16.35
C GLN A 123 35.86 11.18 -15.19
N ALA A 124 36.55 11.99 -14.38
CA ALA A 124 37.17 11.54 -13.15
C ALA A 124 36.16 11.50 -11.99
N LEU A 125 35.62 10.32 -11.68
CA LEU A 125 34.62 10.18 -10.61
C LEU A 125 35.24 10.15 -9.21
N PRO A 126 34.64 10.87 -8.23
CA PRO A 126 35.10 10.83 -6.84
C PRO A 126 35.11 9.43 -6.23
N ARG A 127 36.03 9.19 -5.28
CA ARG A 127 36.09 7.91 -4.52
C ARG A 127 34.96 7.77 -3.49
N ARG A 128 34.55 8.88 -2.87
CA ARG A 128 33.50 8.89 -1.85
C ARG A 128 32.14 8.73 -2.52
N LEU A 129 31.34 7.76 -2.08
CA LEU A 129 30.06 7.44 -2.70
C LEU A 129 29.10 8.64 -2.76
N ARG A 130 29.05 9.45 -1.70
CA ARG A 130 28.19 10.65 -1.65
C ARG A 130 28.58 11.65 -2.75
N ASP A 131 29.87 11.92 -2.90
CA ASP A 131 30.37 12.91 -3.85
C ASP A 131 30.30 12.38 -5.27
N ARG A 132 30.56 11.07 -5.45
CA ARG A 132 30.32 10.38 -6.72
C ARG A 132 28.86 10.47 -7.15
N ARG A 133 27.93 10.24 -6.23
CA ARG A 133 26.49 10.29 -6.54
C ARG A 133 26.09 11.66 -7.07
N ARG A 134 26.55 12.70 -6.40
CA ARG A 134 26.31 14.10 -6.75
C ARG A 134 26.95 14.46 -8.09
N LYS A 135 28.19 14.04 -8.32
CA LYS A 135 28.86 14.31 -9.61
C LYS A 135 28.13 13.65 -10.79
N VAL A 136 27.63 12.43 -10.61
CA VAL A 136 26.84 11.73 -11.64
C VAL A 136 25.48 12.40 -11.83
N GLU A 137 24.85 12.85 -10.76
CA GLU A 137 23.61 13.65 -10.80
C GLU A 137 23.82 14.93 -11.64
N GLU A 138 24.84 15.74 -11.32
CA GLU A 138 25.21 16.95 -12.08
C GLU A 138 25.43 16.65 -13.58
N LEU A 139 26.19 15.59 -13.90
CA LEU A 139 26.48 15.22 -15.29
C LEU A 139 25.23 14.74 -16.06
N LEU A 140 24.30 14.06 -15.38
CA LEU A 140 23.03 13.63 -15.99
C LEU A 140 22.08 14.80 -16.17
N GLU A 141 22.06 15.75 -15.23
CA GLU A 141 21.21 16.95 -15.30
C GLU A 141 21.50 17.79 -16.54
N GLU A 142 22.77 17.90 -16.93
CA GLU A 142 23.19 18.62 -18.15
C GLU A 142 22.57 18.06 -19.44
N GLN A 143 22.25 16.77 -19.49
CA GLN A 143 21.75 16.10 -20.71
C GLN A 143 20.29 15.69 -20.66
N ALA A 144 19.78 15.34 -19.47
CA ALA A 144 18.46 14.73 -19.28
C ALA A 144 17.49 15.59 -18.45
N GLY A 145 17.91 16.79 -18.04
CA GLY A 145 17.13 17.66 -17.15
C GLY A 145 17.14 17.17 -15.69
N PRO A 146 16.30 17.72 -14.81
CA PRO A 146 16.32 17.44 -13.38
C PRO A 146 16.26 15.95 -13.05
N ILE A 147 17.06 15.51 -12.07
CA ILE A 147 17.25 14.10 -11.76
C ILE A 147 16.64 13.72 -10.40
N VAL A 148 16.07 12.51 -10.34
CA VAL A 148 15.75 11.82 -9.09
C VAL A 148 16.66 10.62 -8.95
N GLN A 149 17.19 10.39 -7.75
CA GLN A 149 18.02 9.22 -7.51
C GLN A 149 17.80 8.65 -6.13
N ASN A 150 17.93 7.34 -6.02
CA ASN A 150 17.89 6.66 -4.74
C ASN A 150 18.70 5.36 -4.77
N ALA A 151 19.22 4.95 -3.62
CA ALA A 151 19.83 3.64 -3.49
C ALA A 151 18.73 2.57 -3.39
N ALA A 152 18.89 1.46 -4.13
CA ALA A 152 18.14 0.24 -3.87
C ALA A 152 18.45 -0.21 -2.43
N ARG A 153 17.48 -0.01 -1.55
CA ARG A 153 17.51 -0.38 -0.14
C ARG A 153 16.11 -0.76 0.28
N GLY A 154 15.95 -2.01 0.70
CA GLY A 154 14.67 -2.55 1.09
C GLY A 154 14.66 -4.02 0.74
N ARG A 155 13.72 -4.79 1.28
CA ARG A 155 13.64 -6.20 0.87
C ARG A 155 13.26 -6.21 -0.59
N PHE A 156 14.26 -6.50 -1.42
CA PHE A 156 14.12 -6.82 -2.82
C PHE A 156 12.86 -7.67 -3.00
N LEU A 157 11.95 -7.24 -3.86
CA LEU A 157 10.59 -7.79 -3.92
C LEU A 157 10.60 -9.23 -4.46
N ALA A 158 11.53 -9.54 -5.38
CA ALA A 158 11.49 -10.77 -6.16
C ALA A 158 11.42 -12.08 -5.33
N PRO A 159 12.21 -12.31 -4.26
CA PRO A 159 12.15 -13.55 -3.49
C PRO A 159 10.81 -13.78 -2.79
N HIS A 160 10.10 -12.69 -2.47
CA HIS A 160 8.80 -12.75 -1.81
C HIS A 160 7.65 -12.76 -2.81
N ALA A 161 7.78 -12.03 -3.91
CA ALA A 161 6.87 -12.12 -5.05
C ALA A 161 6.81 -13.55 -5.61
N GLN A 162 7.96 -14.22 -5.78
CA GLN A 162 8.00 -15.61 -6.22
C GLN A 162 7.16 -16.56 -5.33
N ARG A 163 7.02 -16.22 -4.03
CA ARG A 163 6.30 -17.06 -3.06
C ARG A 163 4.83 -16.67 -2.89
N HIS A 164 4.48 -15.41 -3.13
CA HIS A 164 3.21 -14.83 -2.68
C HIS A 164 2.48 -13.99 -3.74
N ALA A 165 3.08 -13.74 -4.91
CA ALA A 165 2.46 -12.93 -5.95
C ALA A 165 1.16 -13.53 -6.50
N ASP A 166 1.01 -14.85 -6.39
CA ASP A 166 -0.21 -15.57 -6.75
C ASP A 166 -1.38 -15.30 -5.79
N LEU A 167 -1.15 -14.71 -4.61
CA LEU A 167 -2.20 -14.37 -3.64
C LEU A 167 -2.65 -12.91 -3.73
N LEU A 168 -2.09 -12.12 -4.66
CA LEU A 168 -2.33 -10.68 -4.72
C LEU A 168 -3.76 -10.33 -5.10
N ALA A 169 -4.42 -11.10 -5.97
CA ALA A 169 -5.82 -10.86 -6.33
C ALA A 169 -6.74 -11.03 -5.11
N GLU A 170 -6.54 -12.07 -4.32
CA GLU A 170 -7.32 -12.34 -3.11
C GLU A 170 -7.09 -11.25 -2.05
N TRP A 171 -5.84 -10.87 -1.80
CA TRP A 171 -5.54 -9.76 -0.90
C TRP A 171 -6.05 -8.41 -1.43
N GLY A 172 -6.03 -8.21 -2.75
CA GLY A 172 -6.60 -7.05 -3.42
C GLY A 172 -8.10 -6.92 -3.18
N ALA A 173 -8.84 -8.02 -3.34
CA ALA A 173 -10.28 -8.08 -3.06
C ALA A 173 -10.60 -7.76 -1.59
N ILE A 174 -9.73 -8.14 -0.65
CA ILE A 174 -9.82 -7.72 0.76
C ILE A 174 -9.73 -6.19 0.86
N TYR A 175 -8.73 -5.54 0.25
CA TYR A 175 -8.60 -4.08 0.30
C TYR A 175 -9.82 -3.38 -0.30
N GLU A 176 -10.32 -3.86 -1.44
CA GLU A 176 -11.47 -3.27 -2.13
C GLU A 176 -12.77 -3.38 -1.33
N ARG A 177 -12.93 -4.44 -0.53
CA ARG A 177 -14.08 -4.57 0.39
C ARG A 177 -14.21 -3.37 1.33
N PHE A 178 -13.10 -2.79 1.77
CA PHE A 178 -13.07 -1.64 2.69
C PHE A 178 -12.99 -0.28 1.98
N GLY A 179 -13.15 -0.24 0.65
CA GLY A 179 -13.06 1.02 -0.10
C GLY A 179 -11.63 1.53 -0.32
N VAL A 180 -10.63 0.63 -0.31
CA VAL A 180 -9.25 0.94 -0.68
C VAL A 180 -8.94 0.30 -2.04
N PRO A 181 -8.39 1.03 -3.03
CA PRO A 181 -7.97 0.44 -4.30
C PRO A 181 -6.94 -0.66 -4.06
N ALA A 182 -7.15 -1.86 -4.62
CA ALA A 182 -6.29 -3.03 -4.42
C ALA A 182 -4.81 -2.71 -4.61
N GLU A 183 -4.48 -2.08 -5.74
CA GLU A 183 -3.14 -1.59 -6.08
C GLU A 183 -2.49 -0.66 -5.05
N VAL A 184 -3.25 0.22 -4.39
CA VAL A 184 -2.71 1.13 -3.38
C VAL A 184 -2.38 0.35 -2.11
N GLY A 185 -3.31 -0.47 -1.64
CA GLY A 185 -3.15 -1.29 -0.44
C GLY A 185 -2.02 -2.31 -0.57
N LEU A 186 -1.94 -3.01 -1.69
CA LEU A 186 -0.88 -3.98 -1.96
C LEU A 186 0.48 -3.31 -2.19
N ALA A 187 0.52 -2.14 -2.84
CA ALA A 187 1.76 -1.40 -2.97
C ALA A 187 2.28 -0.90 -1.62
N GLN A 188 1.39 -0.55 -0.69
CA GLN A 188 1.76 -0.27 0.69
C GLN A 188 2.45 -1.49 1.32
N ALA A 189 1.90 -2.69 1.15
CA ALA A 189 2.50 -3.91 1.68
C ALA A 189 3.85 -4.26 1.04
N ILE A 190 4.05 -3.95 -0.25
CA ILE A 190 5.36 -4.03 -0.92
C ILE A 190 6.35 -3.09 -0.22
N VAL A 191 5.99 -1.82 -0.04
CA VAL A 191 6.86 -0.81 0.57
C VAL A 191 7.21 -1.14 2.03
N GLU A 192 6.24 -1.65 2.79
CA GLU A 192 6.38 -1.93 4.22
C GLU A 192 7.15 -3.23 4.50
N SER A 193 6.87 -4.30 3.76
CA SER A 193 7.37 -5.64 4.10
C SER A 193 8.03 -6.40 2.95
N GLY A 194 7.90 -5.90 1.72
CA GLY A 194 8.20 -6.67 0.51
C GLY A 194 7.31 -7.91 0.41
N LEU A 195 6.04 -7.83 0.82
CA LEU A 195 5.08 -8.94 0.93
C LEU A 195 5.44 -10.04 1.95
N TYR A 196 6.46 -9.84 2.79
CA TYR A 196 6.91 -10.85 3.74
C TYR A 196 6.18 -10.76 5.10
N GLY A 197 5.27 -11.69 5.37
CA GLY A 197 4.47 -11.71 6.61
C GLY A 197 5.23 -11.81 7.93
N ARG A 198 6.51 -12.23 7.92
CA ARG A 198 7.37 -12.23 9.13
C ARG A 198 8.36 -11.07 9.16
N ALA A 199 8.06 -10.00 8.44
CA ALA A 199 8.84 -8.79 8.46
C ALA A 199 9.03 -8.21 9.87
N ARG A 200 10.25 -7.72 10.12
CA ARG A 200 10.60 -6.99 11.33
C ARG A 200 11.48 -5.81 10.98
N SER A 201 11.04 -4.61 11.34
CA SER A 201 11.86 -3.41 11.23
C SER A 201 12.82 -3.27 12.43
N PRO A 202 13.82 -2.37 12.37
CA PRO A 202 14.65 -2.02 13.52
C PRO A 202 13.86 -1.53 14.74
N VAL A 203 12.70 -0.89 14.51
CA VAL A 203 11.77 -0.46 15.58
C VAL A 203 10.76 -1.53 15.97
N ARG A 204 10.99 -2.78 15.52
CA ARG A 204 10.17 -3.98 15.80
C ARG A 204 8.75 -3.93 15.26
N ALA A 205 8.50 -3.15 14.21
CA ALA A 205 7.24 -3.21 13.47
C ALA A 205 7.06 -4.60 12.83
N LEU A 206 5.83 -5.10 12.76
CA LEU A 206 5.53 -6.52 12.57
C LEU A 206 4.76 -6.81 11.28
N GLY A 207 5.31 -7.71 10.47
CA GLY A 207 4.62 -8.39 9.38
C GLY A 207 4.20 -7.52 8.20
N PHE A 208 3.14 -7.94 7.51
CA PHE A 208 2.72 -7.47 6.18
C PHE A 208 2.57 -5.95 6.09
N CYS A 209 1.92 -5.34 7.06
CA CYS A 209 1.68 -3.90 7.13
C CYS A 209 2.54 -3.18 8.18
N GLN A 210 3.57 -3.85 8.73
CA GLN A 210 4.49 -3.27 9.71
C GLN A 210 3.79 -2.61 10.91
N TRP A 211 2.88 -3.33 11.57
CA TRP A 211 2.24 -2.84 12.79
C TRP A 211 3.23 -2.71 13.94
N MET A 212 3.20 -1.58 14.65
CA MET A 212 3.92 -1.47 15.92
C MET A 212 3.33 -2.48 16.93
N PRO A 213 4.17 -3.22 17.72
CA PRO A 213 3.68 -4.26 18.62
C PRO A 213 2.62 -3.77 19.61
N ARG A 214 2.78 -2.54 20.13
CA ARG A 214 1.80 -1.92 21.03
C ARG A 214 0.43 -1.73 20.35
N ASN A 215 0.43 -1.28 19.10
CA ASN A 215 -0.78 -1.02 18.33
C ASN A 215 -1.46 -2.33 17.96
N TRP A 216 -0.71 -3.32 17.44
CA TRP A 216 -1.26 -4.64 17.15
C TRP A 216 -1.86 -5.33 18.39
N ASN A 217 -1.19 -5.20 19.54
CA ASN A 217 -1.73 -5.73 20.80
C ASN A 217 -3.03 -5.03 21.23
N ARG A 218 -3.22 -3.76 20.88
CA ARG A 218 -4.47 -3.03 21.11
C ARG A 218 -5.57 -3.55 20.20
N VAL A 219 -5.31 -3.69 18.90
CA VAL A 219 -6.25 -4.29 17.93
C VAL A 219 -6.66 -5.70 18.38
N LYS A 220 -5.72 -6.53 18.82
CA LYS A 220 -6.02 -7.87 19.38
C LYS A 220 -6.97 -7.86 20.58
N ARG A 221 -6.91 -6.84 21.45
CA ARG A 221 -7.81 -6.75 22.61
C ARG A 221 -9.21 -6.27 22.23
N LEU A 222 -9.33 -5.56 21.10
CA LEU A 222 -10.58 -5.05 20.58
C LEU A 222 -11.30 -6.06 19.69
N SER A 223 -10.54 -6.89 18.98
CA SER A 223 -11.07 -7.94 18.12
C SER A 223 -11.78 -9.02 18.96
N PRO A 224 -13.01 -9.43 18.60
CA PRO A 224 -13.68 -10.56 19.25
C PRO A 224 -13.04 -11.90 18.87
N TYR A 225 -12.20 -11.91 17.84
CA TYR A 225 -11.53 -13.12 17.33
C TYR A 225 -10.02 -13.09 17.55
N VAL A 226 -9.40 -14.28 17.54
CA VAL A 226 -7.95 -14.41 17.58
C VAL A 226 -7.37 -13.99 16.23
N ILE A 227 -6.53 -12.95 16.25
CA ILE A 227 -5.84 -12.42 15.06
C ILE A 227 -4.31 -12.55 15.18
N GLU A 228 -3.70 -13.02 14.11
CA GLU A 228 -2.27 -13.36 14.05
C GLU A 228 -1.45 -12.28 13.35
N GLY A 229 -0.49 -11.69 14.08
CA GLY A 229 0.33 -10.58 13.58
C GLY A 229 1.46 -10.96 12.62
N TYR A 230 1.58 -12.22 12.20
CA TYR A 230 2.57 -12.66 11.19
C TYR A 230 1.94 -13.36 9.99
N ASN A 231 0.61 -13.28 9.86
CA ASN A 231 -0.13 -13.80 8.72
C ASN A 231 -0.61 -12.64 7.84
N GLN A 232 -0.19 -12.59 6.57
CA GLN A 232 -0.55 -11.52 5.65
C GLN A 232 -2.07 -11.41 5.48
N THR A 233 -2.75 -12.54 5.25
CA THR A 233 -4.20 -12.57 5.03
C THR A 233 -4.97 -12.11 6.27
N THR A 234 -4.45 -12.39 7.47
CA THR A 234 -5.02 -11.85 8.71
C THR A 234 -4.79 -10.35 8.85
N GLN A 235 -3.63 -9.83 8.45
CA GLN A 235 -3.33 -8.40 8.58
C GLN A 235 -4.07 -7.52 7.56
N ALA A 236 -4.16 -7.98 6.30
CA ALA A 236 -4.74 -7.24 5.18
C ALA A 236 -6.06 -6.50 5.53
N PRO A 237 -7.08 -7.13 6.13
CA PRO A 237 -8.34 -6.44 6.42
C PRO A 237 -8.18 -5.28 7.43
N PHE A 238 -7.35 -5.44 8.46
CA PHE A 238 -7.12 -4.37 9.45
C PHE A 238 -6.36 -3.19 8.85
N CYS A 239 -5.43 -3.46 7.93
CA CYS A 239 -4.69 -2.41 7.24
C CYS A 239 -5.58 -1.67 6.24
N ALA A 240 -6.43 -2.40 5.51
CA ALA A 240 -7.42 -1.85 4.61
C ALA A 240 -8.41 -0.93 5.36
N ALA A 241 -9.01 -1.44 6.44
CA ALA A 241 -9.92 -0.67 7.29
C ALA A 241 -9.23 0.56 7.90
N TYR A 242 -7.99 0.43 8.39
CA TYR A 242 -7.26 1.59 8.93
C TYR A 242 -7.01 2.65 7.85
N LEU A 243 -6.57 2.24 6.67
CA LEU A 243 -6.32 3.16 5.56
C LEU A 243 -7.62 3.81 5.06
N ALA A 244 -8.75 3.08 5.05
CA ALA A 244 -10.05 3.63 4.71
C ALA A 244 -10.50 4.73 5.70
N ILE A 245 -10.28 4.52 7.01
CA ILE A 245 -10.54 5.53 8.05
C ILE A 245 -9.67 6.77 7.82
N LEU A 246 -8.36 6.59 7.68
CA LEU A 246 -7.43 7.72 7.46
C LEU A 246 -7.73 8.46 6.14
N THR A 247 -8.08 7.75 5.08
CA THR A 247 -8.42 8.34 3.78
C THR A 247 -9.73 9.13 3.87
N THR A 248 -10.67 8.69 4.69
CA THR A 248 -11.91 9.43 4.95
C THR A 248 -11.61 10.70 5.75
N MET A 249 -10.75 10.61 6.77
CA MET A 249 -10.31 11.77 7.55
C MET A 249 -9.63 12.84 6.70
N TYR A 250 -8.80 12.45 5.73
CA TYR A 250 -8.04 13.38 4.90
C TYR A 250 -8.66 13.70 3.53
N ASP A 251 -9.78 13.05 3.18
CA ASP A 251 -10.29 12.95 1.80
C ASP A 251 -9.20 12.59 0.75
N SER A 252 -8.15 11.87 1.14
CA SER A 252 -7.00 11.57 0.28
C SER A 252 -6.17 10.41 0.83
N PHE A 253 -5.71 9.51 -0.06
CA PHE A 253 -4.78 8.43 0.29
C PHE A 253 -3.37 8.96 0.58
N ILE A 254 -3.00 10.14 0.08
CA ILE A 254 -1.63 10.69 0.17
C ILE A 254 -1.21 10.98 1.62
N PRO A 255 -1.87 11.90 2.35
CA PRO A 255 -1.60 12.12 3.76
C PRO A 255 -2.01 10.91 4.62
N ALA A 256 -3.01 10.12 4.22
CA ALA A 256 -3.42 8.91 4.95
C ALA A 256 -2.31 7.85 5.00
N LEU A 257 -1.68 7.54 3.87
CA LEU A 257 -0.50 6.67 3.80
C LEU A 257 0.65 7.24 4.61
N SER A 258 0.86 8.56 4.53
CA SER A 258 1.91 9.22 5.30
C SER A 258 1.66 9.15 6.79
N GLU A 259 0.41 9.27 7.25
CA GLU A 259 0.03 9.16 8.66
C GLU A 259 0.25 7.73 9.15
N HIS A 260 -0.15 6.73 8.36
CA HIS A 260 0.12 5.34 8.65
C HIS A 260 1.62 5.11 8.93
N HIS A 261 2.50 5.75 8.17
CA HIS A 261 3.95 5.60 8.30
C HIS A 261 4.58 6.47 9.39
N ALA A 262 4.22 7.75 9.45
CA ALA A 262 4.91 8.78 10.24
C ALA A 262 4.16 9.20 11.52
N GLY A 263 2.93 8.73 11.70
CA GLY A 263 2.04 9.09 12.81
C GLY A 263 1.31 10.42 12.59
N GLY A 264 0.09 10.49 13.13
CA GLY A 264 -0.85 11.57 12.80
C GLY A 264 -0.44 12.97 13.24
N VAL A 265 0.28 13.11 14.36
CA VAL A 265 0.80 14.43 14.79
C VAL A 265 1.80 15.01 13.78
N ASN A 266 2.67 14.17 13.21
CA ASN A 266 3.70 14.62 12.28
C ASN A 266 3.08 15.03 10.93
N VAL A 267 2.13 14.24 10.44
CA VAL A 267 1.44 14.54 9.18
C VAL A 267 0.50 15.72 9.34
N ALA A 268 -0.24 15.83 10.45
CA ALA A 268 -1.07 16.99 10.70
C ALA A 268 -0.25 18.28 10.74
N ARG A 269 0.92 18.32 11.40
CA ARG A 269 1.83 19.50 11.34
C ARG A 269 2.24 19.85 9.91
N THR A 270 2.50 18.83 9.09
CA THR A 270 2.84 18.99 7.68
C THR A 270 1.68 19.68 6.94
N VAL A 271 0.46 19.17 7.11
CA VAL A 271 -0.75 19.77 6.51
C VAL A 271 -0.98 21.21 7.01
N VAL A 272 -0.87 21.46 8.32
CA VAL A 272 -1.01 22.82 8.90
C VAL A 272 0.04 23.79 8.34
N ASN A 273 1.29 23.36 8.19
CA ASN A 273 2.30 24.22 7.58
C ASN A 273 1.98 24.51 6.11
N GLY A 274 1.49 23.53 5.35
CA GLY A 274 1.08 23.76 3.96
C GLY A 274 -0.15 24.65 3.82
N GLU A 275 -1.09 24.57 4.76
CA GLU A 275 -2.21 25.51 4.89
C GLU A 275 -1.69 26.94 5.08
N ARG A 276 -0.74 27.14 5.99
CA ARG A 276 -0.07 28.44 6.20
C ARG A 276 0.70 28.95 4.98
N LEU A 277 1.17 28.05 4.12
CA LEU A 277 1.81 28.39 2.84
C LEU A 277 0.80 28.68 1.72
N GLY A 278 -0.51 28.62 1.99
CA GLY A 278 -1.57 28.93 1.03
C GLY A 278 -2.13 27.73 0.26
N GLY A 279 -1.87 26.50 0.73
CA GLY A 279 -2.43 25.31 0.11
C GLY A 279 -3.96 25.25 0.19
N ARG A 280 -4.64 25.07 -0.95
CA ARG A 280 -6.10 25.22 -1.08
C ARG A 280 -6.90 24.01 -0.64
N ASP A 281 -6.31 22.83 -0.74
CA ASP A 281 -6.91 21.56 -0.33
C ASP A 281 -5.87 20.69 0.39
N THR A 282 -6.33 19.62 1.05
CA THR A 282 -5.45 18.76 1.85
C THR A 282 -4.29 18.13 1.08
N ARG A 283 -4.43 17.90 -0.24
CA ARG A 283 -3.34 17.34 -1.07
C ARG A 283 -2.27 18.38 -1.30
N GLU A 284 -2.67 19.59 -1.70
CA GLU A 284 -1.77 20.72 -1.90
C GLU A 284 -1.10 21.13 -0.58
N GLN A 285 -1.86 21.22 0.50
CA GLN A 285 -1.35 21.47 1.86
C GLN A 285 -0.33 20.40 2.27
N TYR A 286 -0.63 19.11 2.06
CA TYR A 286 0.32 18.05 2.38
C TYR A 286 1.63 18.22 1.58
N PHE A 287 1.58 18.41 0.26
CA PHE A 287 2.79 18.49 -0.55
C PHE A 287 3.63 19.72 -0.22
N MET A 288 3.01 20.90 -0.14
CA MET A 288 3.70 22.15 0.22
C MET A 288 4.33 22.06 1.61
N GLY A 289 3.59 21.55 2.58
CA GLY A 289 4.09 21.35 3.94
C GLY A 289 5.20 20.29 4.01
N SER A 290 5.13 19.25 3.18
CA SER A 290 6.12 18.17 3.11
C SER A 290 7.44 18.68 2.54
N ASP A 291 7.38 19.50 1.48
CA ASP A 291 8.55 20.19 0.93
C ASP A 291 9.13 21.19 1.93
N PHE A 292 8.30 22.00 2.57
CA PHE A 292 8.74 22.93 3.60
C PHE A 292 9.47 22.21 4.75
N ALA A 293 8.89 21.13 5.28
CA ALA A 293 9.51 20.32 6.32
C ALA A 293 10.86 19.73 5.87
N ARG A 294 10.95 19.26 4.63
CA ARG A 294 12.19 18.71 4.06
C ARG A 294 13.27 19.80 3.93
N SER A 295 12.94 20.93 3.31
CA SER A 295 13.89 22.02 3.06
C SER A 295 14.40 22.64 4.36
N LEU A 296 13.53 22.79 5.38
CA LEU A 296 13.97 23.25 6.70
C LEU A 296 14.93 22.28 7.41
N ARG A 297 14.81 20.98 7.17
CA ARG A 297 15.78 19.99 7.70
C ARG A 297 17.15 20.14 7.05
N ASP A 298 17.18 20.48 5.76
CA ASP A 298 18.41 20.71 5.00
C ASP A 298 19.10 22.03 5.40
N ILE A 299 18.36 22.98 5.99
CA ILE A 299 18.93 24.15 6.67
C ILE A 299 19.43 23.78 8.07
N SER A 300 18.54 23.27 8.93
CA SER A 300 18.89 22.93 10.31
C SER A 300 17.92 21.95 10.96
N VAL A 301 18.45 20.77 11.30
CA VAL A 301 17.70 19.73 12.02
C VAL A 301 17.25 20.18 13.42
N ARG A 302 18.03 21.01 14.12
CA ARG A 302 17.72 21.40 15.51
C ARG A 302 16.78 22.60 15.54
N ARG A 303 17.08 23.65 14.77
CA ARG A 303 16.39 24.95 14.82
C ARG A 303 14.89 24.81 14.54
N TYR A 304 14.54 24.09 13.49
CA TYR A 304 13.16 23.98 13.00
C TYR A 304 12.44 22.71 13.46
N SER A 305 13.04 21.94 14.37
CA SER A 305 12.48 20.65 14.83
C SER A 305 11.06 20.77 15.41
N ALA A 306 10.66 21.94 15.93
CA ALA A 306 9.29 22.15 16.39
C ALA A 306 8.26 22.15 15.25
N LEU A 307 8.65 22.44 14.01
CA LEU A 307 7.75 22.50 12.85
C LEU A 307 7.47 21.13 12.22
N TYR A 308 8.42 20.19 12.27
CA TYR A 308 8.28 18.88 11.63
C TYR A 308 8.59 17.67 12.55
N ARG A 309 9.23 17.88 13.70
CA ARG A 309 9.64 16.83 14.66
C ARG A 309 10.38 15.67 14.00
N THR A 310 9.76 14.51 13.96
CA THR A 310 10.34 13.28 13.39
C THR A 310 9.93 13.06 11.95
N TYR A 311 9.08 13.92 11.37
CA TYR A 311 8.82 13.92 9.94
C TYR A 311 10.14 14.20 9.20
N GLY A 312 10.54 13.25 8.37
CA GLY A 312 11.84 13.27 7.72
C GLY A 312 11.78 12.80 6.26
N PRO A 313 12.94 12.66 5.60
CA PRO A 313 12.99 12.36 4.17
C PRO A 313 12.18 11.13 3.76
N ARG A 314 12.25 10.04 4.54
CA ARG A 314 11.47 8.82 4.25
C ARG A 314 9.96 9.05 4.37
N SER A 315 9.52 9.85 5.34
CA SER A 315 8.11 10.19 5.52
C SER A 315 7.57 11.01 4.36
N ALA A 316 8.37 11.96 3.87
CA ALA A 316 8.02 12.81 2.72
C ALA A 316 7.84 12.03 1.42
N LEU A 317 8.58 10.93 1.26
CA LEU A 317 8.57 10.09 0.06
C LEU A 317 7.61 8.90 0.16
N TYR A 318 7.01 8.66 1.33
CA TYR A 318 6.28 7.41 1.58
C TYR A 318 5.09 7.22 0.63
N ALA A 319 4.26 8.24 0.47
CA ALA A 319 3.13 8.18 -0.44
C ALA A 319 3.58 8.03 -1.91
N GLU A 320 4.68 8.68 -2.31
CA GLU A 320 5.25 8.52 -3.65
C GLU A 320 5.74 7.09 -3.90
N MET A 321 6.41 6.49 -2.90
CA MET A 321 6.87 5.09 -2.98
C MET A 321 5.70 4.13 -3.16
N VAL A 322 4.61 4.32 -2.41
CA VAL A 322 3.40 3.49 -2.54
C VAL A 322 2.75 3.68 -3.91
N PHE A 323 2.53 4.92 -4.34
CA PHE A 323 1.87 5.18 -5.63
C PHE A 323 2.72 4.73 -6.82
N GLY A 324 4.05 4.87 -6.76
CA GLY A 324 4.94 4.33 -7.78
C GLY A 324 4.92 2.81 -7.83
N ASN A 325 4.76 2.11 -6.70
CA ASN A 325 4.72 0.64 -6.69
C ASN A 325 3.38 0.02 -7.13
N ARG A 326 2.36 0.82 -7.45
CA ARG A 326 1.12 0.32 -8.07
C ARG A 326 1.38 -0.36 -9.42
N TYR A 327 2.39 0.09 -10.17
CA TYR A 327 2.79 -0.54 -11.43
C TYR A 327 3.29 -1.97 -11.19
N ASN A 328 4.12 -2.18 -10.16
CA ASN A 328 4.59 -3.52 -9.78
C ASN A 328 3.45 -4.43 -9.34
N VAL A 329 2.47 -3.92 -8.59
CA VAL A 329 1.29 -4.73 -8.22
C VAL A 329 0.53 -5.19 -9.47
N ARG A 330 0.25 -4.27 -10.40
CA ARG A 330 -0.48 -4.59 -11.63
C ARG A 330 0.26 -5.62 -12.47
N ALA A 331 1.57 -5.43 -12.67
CA ALA A 331 2.41 -6.37 -13.41
C ALA A 331 2.38 -7.75 -12.75
N LEU A 332 2.61 -7.84 -11.43
CA LEU A 332 2.61 -9.12 -10.71
C LEU A 332 1.26 -9.85 -10.80
N VAL A 333 0.13 -9.13 -10.69
CA VAL A 333 -1.21 -9.73 -10.81
C VAL A 333 -1.46 -10.22 -12.24
N GLN A 334 -0.99 -9.51 -13.26
CA GLN A 334 -1.19 -9.86 -14.67
C GLN A 334 -0.27 -11.01 -15.14
N GLU A 335 0.97 -11.02 -14.66
CA GLU A 335 2.02 -11.95 -15.11
C GLU A 335 2.06 -13.24 -14.29
N THR A 336 1.48 -13.25 -13.08
CA THR A 336 1.45 -14.43 -12.20
C THR A 336 0.06 -15.05 -12.17
N PRO A 337 -0.09 -16.35 -12.47
CA PRO A 337 -1.34 -17.07 -12.22
C PRO A 337 -1.78 -16.90 -10.77
N GLN A 338 -3.02 -16.43 -10.56
CA GLN A 338 -3.54 -16.16 -9.23
C GLN A 338 -4.14 -17.43 -8.62
N SER A 339 -3.85 -17.66 -7.34
CA SER A 339 -4.31 -18.78 -6.54
C SER A 339 -5.41 -18.33 -5.60
N GLU A 340 -6.39 -19.20 -5.39
CA GLU A 340 -7.43 -18.95 -4.40
C GLU A 340 -6.89 -19.08 -2.97
N ILE A 341 -7.55 -18.38 -2.05
CA ILE A 341 -7.38 -18.56 -0.61
C ILE A 341 -8.73 -18.50 0.09
N HIS A 342 -8.98 -19.46 0.96
CA HIS A 342 -10.12 -19.51 1.84
C HIS A 342 -9.67 -19.36 3.29
N ALA A 343 -10.48 -18.70 4.10
CA ALA A 343 -10.34 -18.60 5.53
C ALA A 343 -11.45 -19.36 6.25
N MET A 344 -11.08 -20.22 7.19
CA MET A 344 -12.01 -20.96 8.04
C MET A 344 -11.78 -20.60 9.51
N ARG A 345 -12.86 -20.24 10.22
CA ARG A 345 -12.80 -19.98 11.66
C ARG A 345 -12.76 -21.30 12.42
N VAL A 346 -11.59 -21.67 12.95
CA VAL A 346 -11.47 -23.00 13.59
C VAL A 346 -12.23 -23.04 14.92
N PRO A 347 -13.16 -23.99 15.13
CA PRO A 347 -13.98 -24.05 16.33
C PRO A 347 -13.24 -24.59 17.55
N ARG A 348 -12.02 -25.13 17.34
CA ARG A 348 -11.14 -25.63 18.39
C ARG A 348 -9.69 -25.49 17.97
N SER A 349 -8.79 -25.57 18.94
CA SER A 349 -7.37 -25.64 18.65
C SER A 349 -7.06 -26.82 17.73
N THR A 350 -6.47 -26.53 16.57
CA THR A 350 -6.26 -27.52 15.49
C THR A 350 -4.77 -27.64 15.20
N SER A 351 -4.23 -28.87 15.23
CA SER A 351 -2.79 -29.07 15.07
C SER A 351 -2.34 -28.96 13.61
N LEU A 352 -1.09 -28.56 13.37
CA LEU A 352 -0.54 -28.54 12.01
C LEU A 352 -0.53 -29.93 11.36
N ALA A 353 -0.33 -31.00 12.13
CA ALA A 353 -0.38 -32.37 11.63
C ALA A 353 -1.79 -32.75 11.16
N GLU A 354 -2.82 -32.33 11.88
CA GLU A 354 -4.21 -32.51 11.52
C GLU A 354 -4.56 -31.75 10.22
N VAL A 355 -4.13 -30.49 10.11
CA VAL A 355 -4.32 -29.69 8.88
C VAL A 355 -3.65 -30.36 7.68
N VAL A 356 -2.39 -30.78 7.82
CA VAL A 356 -1.64 -31.47 6.75
C VAL A 356 -2.34 -32.77 6.33
N ARG A 357 -2.71 -33.61 7.30
CA ARG A 357 -3.36 -34.89 7.02
C ARG A 357 -4.66 -34.72 6.27
N ALA A 358 -5.48 -33.74 6.67
CA ALA A 358 -6.80 -33.61 6.12
C ALA A 358 -6.83 -32.82 4.80
N SER A 359 -5.96 -31.82 4.62
CA SER A 359 -5.84 -31.05 3.37
C SER A 359 -5.02 -31.75 2.29
N GLY A 360 -4.20 -32.74 2.65
CA GLY A 360 -3.24 -33.37 1.73
C GLY A 360 -2.05 -32.48 1.34
N LEU A 361 -2.00 -31.24 1.84
CA LEU A 361 -0.93 -30.29 1.54
C LEU A 361 0.34 -30.60 2.33
N SER A 362 1.49 -30.27 1.72
CA SER A 362 2.76 -30.33 2.45
C SER A 362 2.78 -29.35 3.61
N ARG A 363 3.60 -29.64 4.64
CA ARG A 363 3.81 -28.72 5.77
C ARG A 363 4.30 -27.33 5.32
N ALA A 364 5.11 -27.29 4.27
CA ALA A 364 5.63 -26.04 3.72
C ALA A 364 4.51 -25.21 3.10
N GLU A 365 3.57 -25.87 2.41
CA GLU A 365 2.45 -25.22 1.74
C GLU A 365 1.41 -24.72 2.75
N VAL A 366 1.04 -25.52 3.76
CA VAL A 366 0.19 -25.02 4.85
C VAL A 366 0.80 -23.77 5.51
N LYS A 367 2.13 -23.76 5.72
CA LYS A 367 2.83 -22.59 6.28
C LYS A 367 2.99 -21.42 5.32
N ARG A 368 2.88 -21.64 4.01
CA ARG A 368 2.88 -20.56 2.99
C ARG A 368 1.61 -19.72 3.14
N TYR A 369 0.46 -20.38 3.29
CA TYR A 369 -0.84 -19.73 3.58
C TYR A 369 -0.95 -19.25 5.04
N ASN A 370 -0.27 -19.92 5.98
CA ASN A 370 -0.33 -19.61 7.42
C ASN A 370 1.06 -19.34 8.01
N PRO A 371 1.73 -18.23 7.68
CA PRO A 371 3.10 -18.00 8.13
C PRO A 371 3.21 -17.74 9.64
N ALA A 372 2.12 -17.43 10.34
CA ALA A 372 2.10 -17.38 11.80
C ALA A 372 2.05 -18.79 12.45
N LEU A 373 1.63 -19.82 11.71
CA LEU A 373 1.44 -21.17 12.22
C LEU A 373 2.77 -21.85 12.55
N VAL A 374 3.00 -22.08 13.84
CA VAL A 374 4.17 -22.84 14.34
C VAL A 374 3.81 -24.32 14.58
N ARG A 375 2.80 -24.57 15.43
CA ARG A 375 2.39 -25.92 15.87
C ARG A 375 0.89 -26.17 15.75
N ARG A 376 0.06 -25.17 16.04
CA ARG A 376 -1.40 -25.26 16.08
C ARG A 376 -2.02 -23.93 15.70
N VAL A 377 -3.18 -23.98 15.07
CA VAL A 377 -4.09 -22.84 14.92
C VAL A 377 -4.87 -22.74 16.24
N PRO A 378 -4.87 -21.58 16.92
CA PRO A 378 -5.70 -21.37 18.11
C PRO A 378 -7.19 -21.48 17.78
N GLU A 379 -7.99 -21.86 18.77
CA GLU A 379 -9.46 -21.74 18.67
C GLU A 379 -9.87 -20.31 18.30
N ASN A 380 -10.90 -20.17 17.47
CA ASN A 380 -11.42 -18.90 16.94
C ASN A 380 -10.42 -18.09 16.10
N ALA A 381 -9.25 -18.62 15.76
CA ALA A 381 -8.39 -18.05 14.72
C ALA A 381 -8.85 -18.50 13.33
N ALA A 382 -8.43 -17.76 12.30
CA ALA A 382 -8.62 -18.17 10.91
C ALA A 382 -7.50 -19.13 10.47
N LEU A 383 -7.87 -20.26 9.88
CA LEU A 383 -6.98 -21.12 9.10
C LEU A 383 -7.15 -20.80 7.62
N TYR A 384 -6.04 -20.61 6.90
CA TYR A 384 -6.07 -20.28 5.48
C TYR A 384 -5.60 -21.44 4.62
N LEU A 385 -6.34 -21.81 3.58
CA LEU A 385 -6.01 -22.90 2.65
C LEU A 385 -6.45 -22.54 1.21
N PRO A 386 -5.90 -23.19 0.17
CA PRO A 386 -6.33 -23.00 -1.22
C PRO A 386 -7.73 -23.53 -1.52
N THR A 387 -8.35 -24.28 -0.61
CA THR A 387 -9.69 -24.84 -0.77
C THR A 387 -10.44 -24.77 0.55
N TYR A 388 -11.72 -24.43 0.50
CA TYR A 388 -12.59 -24.46 1.68
C TYR A 388 -12.79 -25.90 2.16
N MET A 389 -12.72 -26.10 3.47
CA MET A 389 -12.90 -27.39 4.10
C MET A 389 -13.79 -27.24 5.34
N GLU A 390 -15.05 -27.66 5.22
CA GLU A 390 -16.09 -27.50 6.25
C GLU A 390 -15.66 -28.00 7.65
N GLN A 391 -14.91 -29.10 7.70
CA GLN A 391 -14.39 -29.67 8.96
C GLN A 391 -13.50 -28.71 9.78
N PHE A 392 -12.94 -27.67 9.15
CA PHE A 392 -12.14 -26.64 9.82
C PHE A 392 -12.95 -25.42 10.23
N GLY A 393 -14.27 -25.43 10.06
CA GLY A 393 -15.19 -24.43 10.58
C GLY A 393 -15.88 -23.58 9.51
N SER A 394 -16.53 -22.51 9.97
CA SER A 394 -17.30 -21.62 9.09
C SER A 394 -16.40 -20.88 8.11
N ASP A 395 -16.89 -20.67 6.89
CA ASP A 395 -16.23 -19.85 5.90
C ASP A 395 -16.29 -18.37 6.31
N VAL A 396 -15.11 -17.79 6.53
CA VAL A 396 -14.93 -16.37 6.86
C VAL A 396 -14.18 -15.62 5.76
N SER A 397 -14.15 -16.18 4.54
CA SER A 397 -13.59 -15.58 3.32
C SER A 397 -14.48 -14.47 2.76
N PHE A 398 -14.78 -13.45 3.56
CA PHE A 398 -15.79 -12.42 3.23
C PHE A 398 -15.54 -11.67 1.89
N TRP A 399 -14.30 -11.64 1.41
CA TRP A 399 -13.95 -11.00 0.14
C TRP A 399 -14.38 -11.83 -1.07
N ARG A 400 -14.63 -13.13 -0.89
CA ARG A 400 -15.07 -14.04 -1.97
C ARG A 400 -16.58 -14.09 -2.17
N ARG A 401 -17.34 -13.66 -1.17
CA ARG A 401 -18.82 -13.60 -1.22
C ARG A 401 -19.29 -12.16 -1.40
N PRO A 402 -20.47 -11.90 -1.97
CA PRO A 402 -21.08 -10.59 -1.92
C PRO A 402 -21.23 -10.13 -0.46
N ALA A 403 -20.86 -8.89 -0.15
CA ALA A 403 -21.18 -8.30 1.15
C ALA A 403 -22.65 -7.91 1.22
N SER A 404 -23.19 -7.82 2.43
CA SER A 404 -24.58 -7.43 2.63
C SER A 404 -24.82 -5.97 2.25
N GLU A 405 -26.07 -5.63 1.89
CA GLU A 405 -26.43 -4.24 1.58
C GLU A 405 -26.28 -3.33 2.82
N GLU A 406 -26.50 -3.85 4.03
CA GLU A 406 -26.32 -3.11 5.29
C GLU A 406 -24.86 -2.73 5.50
N TYR A 407 -23.92 -3.64 5.22
CA TYR A 407 -22.49 -3.32 5.28
C TYR A 407 -22.12 -2.25 4.26
N TRP A 408 -22.58 -2.40 3.01
CA TRP A 408 -22.30 -1.41 1.97
C TRP A 408 -22.93 -0.06 2.29
N ALA A 409 -24.11 -0.01 2.90
CA ALA A 409 -24.74 1.23 3.34
C ALA A 409 -23.90 1.93 4.41
N ALA A 410 -23.44 1.19 5.44
CA ALA A 410 -22.56 1.72 6.47
C ALA A 410 -21.24 2.24 5.88
N LEU A 411 -20.61 1.47 4.97
CA LEU A 411 -19.38 1.89 4.31
C LEU A 411 -19.57 3.11 3.41
N ALA A 412 -20.62 3.13 2.59
CA ALA A 412 -20.91 4.26 1.72
C ALA A 412 -21.16 5.54 2.53
N ALA A 413 -21.90 5.45 3.64
CA ALA A 413 -22.14 6.56 4.56
C ALA A 413 -20.84 7.01 5.23
N PHE A 414 -20.02 6.08 5.73
CA PHE A 414 -18.74 6.40 6.37
C PHE A 414 -17.77 7.08 5.40
N LEU A 415 -17.56 6.52 4.21
CA LEU A 415 -16.70 7.12 3.17
C LEU A 415 -17.24 8.47 2.70
N SER A 416 -18.53 8.75 2.96
CA SER A 416 -19.19 9.99 2.62
C SER A 416 -19.08 11.09 3.67
N LEU A 417 -18.50 10.78 4.84
CA LEU A 417 -18.35 11.72 5.94
C LEU A 417 -17.55 12.95 5.47
N ASP A 418 -18.19 14.11 5.54
CA ASP A 418 -17.64 15.40 5.16
C ASP A 418 -17.37 16.19 6.43
N ALA A 419 -16.22 15.90 7.06
CA ALA A 419 -15.77 16.54 8.28
C ALA A 419 -14.34 17.03 8.08
N SER A 420 -14.08 18.25 8.53
CA SER A 420 -12.76 18.88 8.52
C SER A 420 -11.79 18.14 9.44
N LEU A 421 -10.48 18.34 9.19
CA LEU A 421 -9.45 17.74 10.04
C LEU A 421 -9.49 18.23 11.49
N ASP A 422 -9.98 19.45 11.72
CA ASP A 422 -10.12 19.99 13.07
C ASP A 422 -11.31 19.34 13.80
N GLU A 423 -12.40 19.04 13.10
CA GLU A 423 -13.49 18.22 13.64
C GLU A 423 -13.00 16.82 14.00
N TRP A 424 -12.26 16.15 13.11
CA TRP A 424 -11.67 14.83 13.40
C TRP A 424 -10.73 14.81 14.62
N GLN A 425 -10.11 15.94 14.95
CA GLN A 425 -9.22 16.09 16.11
C GLN A 425 -9.97 16.47 17.38
N ASN A 426 -11.22 16.91 17.27
CA ASN A 426 -12.07 17.24 18.40
C ASN A 426 -12.47 15.95 19.14
N PRO A 427 -12.26 15.84 20.46
CA PRO A 427 -12.69 14.68 21.24
C PRO A 427 -14.18 14.36 21.11
N LEU A 428 -15.05 15.35 20.83
CA LEU A 428 -16.49 15.14 20.63
C LEU A 428 -16.81 14.37 19.35
N PHE A 429 -15.93 14.41 18.34
CA PHE A 429 -16.11 13.65 17.10
C PHE A 429 -16.00 12.14 17.32
N ALA A 430 -15.45 11.71 18.46
CA ALA A 430 -15.46 10.32 18.88
C ALA A 430 -16.89 9.75 18.95
N VAL A 431 -17.91 10.58 19.24
CA VAL A 431 -19.32 10.14 19.26
C VAL A 431 -19.76 9.71 17.86
N THR A 432 -19.49 10.52 16.84
CA THR A 432 -19.81 10.17 15.44
C THR A 432 -19.10 8.88 15.00
N LEU A 433 -17.84 8.69 15.40
CA LEU A 433 -17.11 7.47 15.11
C LEU A 433 -17.65 6.25 15.87
N GLU A 434 -18.17 6.46 17.08
CA GLU A 434 -18.82 5.44 17.88
C GLU A 434 -20.13 4.98 17.24
N ASP A 435 -20.96 5.90 16.73
CA ASP A 435 -22.17 5.57 15.98
C ASP A 435 -21.85 4.69 14.76
N PHE A 436 -20.80 5.02 14.00
CA PHE A 436 -20.32 4.18 12.91
C PHE A 436 -19.77 2.84 13.39
N ARG A 437 -19.06 2.81 14.53
CA ARG A 437 -18.54 1.57 15.13
C ARG A 437 -19.69 0.62 15.44
N GLU A 438 -20.75 1.11 16.08
CA GLU A 438 -21.95 0.36 16.40
C GLU A 438 -22.67 -0.09 15.13
N TRP A 439 -22.82 0.78 14.13
CA TRP A 439 -23.46 0.43 12.86
C TRP A 439 -22.72 -0.70 12.12
N PHE A 440 -21.38 -0.61 12.00
CA PHE A 440 -20.60 -1.69 11.39
C PHE A 440 -20.70 -3.00 12.18
N ALA A 441 -20.68 -2.95 13.52
CA ALA A 441 -20.86 -4.12 14.36
C ALA A 441 -22.24 -4.76 14.17
N ALA A 442 -23.30 -3.94 14.04
CA ALA A 442 -24.67 -4.38 13.84
C ALA A 442 -24.90 -5.15 12.52
N THR A 443 -24.00 -5.00 11.54
CA THR A 443 -24.07 -5.80 10.29
C THR A 443 -23.90 -7.30 10.54
N GLY A 444 -23.27 -7.70 11.65
CA GLY A 444 -23.00 -9.11 11.97
C GLY A 444 -22.05 -9.81 10.98
N THR A 445 -21.28 -9.06 10.20
CA THR A 445 -20.34 -9.57 9.19
C THR A 445 -18.89 -9.55 9.67
N GLU A 446 -17.99 -10.28 8.99
CA GLU A 446 -16.55 -10.28 9.28
C GLU A 446 -15.93 -8.91 8.96
N GLU A 447 -16.26 -8.36 7.79
CA GLU A 447 -15.84 -7.04 7.34
C GLU A 447 -16.40 -5.92 8.24
N GLY A 448 -17.63 -6.03 8.72
CA GLY A 448 -18.21 -5.12 9.71
C GLY A 448 -17.48 -5.19 11.05
N THR A 449 -17.17 -6.42 11.53
CA THR A 449 -16.39 -6.63 12.76
C THR A 449 -14.99 -6.01 12.66
N VAL A 450 -14.31 -6.12 11.52
CA VAL A 450 -13.01 -5.49 11.29
C VAL A 450 -13.12 -3.96 11.32
N MET A 451 -14.10 -3.38 10.62
CA MET A 451 -14.32 -1.93 10.64
C MET A 451 -14.61 -1.42 12.06
N ALA A 452 -15.51 -2.08 12.79
CA ALA A 452 -15.82 -1.74 14.17
C ALA A 452 -14.58 -1.85 15.09
N THR A 453 -13.78 -2.91 14.93
CA THR A 453 -12.52 -3.07 15.66
C THR A 453 -11.55 -1.92 15.38
N MET A 454 -11.41 -1.52 14.11
CA MET A 454 -10.50 -0.46 13.72
C MET A 454 -10.98 0.95 14.10
N LEU A 455 -12.27 1.22 14.02
CA LEU A 455 -12.87 2.44 14.58
C LEU A 455 -12.65 2.51 16.08
N GLY A 456 -12.88 1.40 16.80
CA GLY A 456 -12.55 1.29 18.21
C GLY A 456 -11.07 1.58 18.49
N PHE A 457 -10.15 1.13 17.64
CA PHE A 457 -8.73 1.45 17.77
C PHE A 457 -8.45 2.96 17.60
N VAL A 458 -9.06 3.59 16.59
CA VAL A 458 -8.89 5.02 16.25
C VAL A 458 -9.51 5.93 17.31
N ILE A 459 -10.76 5.69 17.72
CA ILE A 459 -11.46 6.43 18.79
C ILE A 459 -10.60 6.48 20.05
N GLN A 460 -10.03 5.33 20.41
CA GLN A 460 -9.26 5.16 21.62
C GLN A 460 -7.87 5.84 21.48
N ASP A 461 -7.36 6.07 20.27
CA ASP A 461 -6.19 6.91 20.00
C ASP A 461 -6.53 8.40 20.06
N LEU A 462 -7.65 8.83 19.48
CA LEU A 462 -8.13 10.21 19.52
C LEU A 462 -8.42 10.68 20.95
N THR A 463 -9.15 9.87 21.72
CA THR A 463 -9.56 10.20 23.10
C THR A 463 -8.45 9.97 24.13
N GLY A 464 -7.55 9.02 23.88
CA GLY A 464 -6.50 8.64 24.82
C GLY A 464 -5.14 9.32 24.60
N SER A 465 -4.96 10.03 23.49
CA SER A 465 -3.70 10.70 23.17
C SER A 465 -3.79 12.22 23.36
N ARG A 466 -2.63 12.87 23.51
CA ARG A 466 -2.53 14.34 23.49
C ARG A 466 -2.54 14.91 22.07
N ARG A 467 -2.96 14.15 21.05
CA ARG A 467 -2.86 14.55 19.64
C ARG A 467 -3.57 15.88 19.37
N GLY A 468 -4.85 16.00 19.73
CA GLY A 468 -5.64 17.23 19.53
C GLY A 468 -4.98 18.43 20.22
N ALA A 469 -4.73 18.32 21.53
CA ALA A 469 -4.06 19.39 22.29
C ALA A 469 -2.69 19.81 21.73
N ILE A 470 -1.88 18.86 21.21
CA ILE A 470 -0.59 19.16 20.57
C ILE A 470 -0.79 19.96 19.28
N LEU A 471 -1.84 19.67 18.52
CA LEU A 471 -2.13 20.34 17.25
C LEU A 471 -2.79 21.70 17.48
N ASP A 472 -3.65 21.83 18.49
CA ASP A 472 -4.20 23.10 18.93
C ASP A 472 -3.09 24.06 19.38
N GLU A 473 -2.15 23.58 20.21
CA GLU A 473 -0.95 24.34 20.60
C GLU A 473 -0.11 24.70 19.37
N PHE A 474 0.08 23.75 18.43
CA PHE A 474 0.86 24.00 17.22
C PHE A 474 0.22 25.07 16.31
N ARG A 475 -1.12 25.10 16.23
CA ARG A 475 -1.87 26.08 15.45
C ARG A 475 -1.82 27.47 16.09
N SER A 476 -2.01 27.54 17.41
CA SER A 476 -2.19 28.80 18.15
C SER A 476 -0.92 29.41 18.76
N SER A 477 0.18 28.66 18.85
CA SER A 477 1.41 29.14 19.50
C SER A 477 2.10 30.23 18.67
N GLN A 478 2.19 31.43 19.24
CA GLN A 478 2.94 32.56 18.66
C GLN A 478 4.40 32.18 18.36
N ARG A 479 5.04 31.43 19.27
CA ARG A 479 6.41 30.92 19.07
C ARG A 479 6.52 30.02 17.85
N VAL A 480 5.52 29.17 17.59
CA VAL A 480 5.51 28.31 16.41
C VAL A 480 5.33 29.14 15.14
N LEU A 481 4.47 30.16 15.19
CA LEU A 481 4.25 31.06 14.06
C LEU A 481 5.51 31.85 13.71
N GLU A 482 6.18 32.46 14.69
CA GLU A 482 7.46 33.16 14.49
C GLU A 482 8.55 32.24 13.92
N LEU A 483 8.60 30.98 14.38
CA LEU A 483 9.54 30.00 13.87
C LEU A 483 9.20 29.58 12.43
N PHE A 484 7.91 29.49 12.09
CA PHE A 484 7.43 29.23 10.74
C PHE A 484 7.80 30.38 9.79
N GLU A 485 7.48 31.63 10.14
CA GLU A 485 7.80 32.81 9.34
C GLU A 485 9.30 32.96 9.11
N ARG A 486 10.11 32.69 10.16
CA ARG A 486 11.56 32.63 10.01
C ARG A 486 11.99 31.52 9.05
N GLY A 487 11.36 30.35 9.13
CA GLY A 487 11.63 29.25 8.23
C GLY A 487 11.35 29.59 6.76
N VAL A 488 10.28 30.35 6.50
CA VAL A 488 9.96 30.87 5.17
C VAL A 488 11.05 31.82 4.68
N ARG A 489 11.43 32.83 5.49
CA ARG A 489 12.50 33.77 5.12
C ARG A 489 13.85 33.10 4.85
N ASP A 490 14.29 32.19 5.73
CA ASP A 490 15.55 31.45 5.55
C ASP A 490 15.53 30.58 4.26
N LEU A 491 14.35 30.19 3.75
CA LEU A 491 14.21 29.47 2.49
C LEU A 491 14.20 30.40 1.28
N GLU A 492 13.55 31.56 1.38
CA GLU A 492 13.56 32.61 0.35
C GLU A 492 15.00 33.13 0.13
N GLU A 493 15.73 33.41 1.20
CA GLU A 493 17.14 33.84 1.16
C GLU A 493 18.08 32.79 0.52
N ARG A 494 17.68 31.51 0.47
CA ARG A 494 18.43 30.46 -0.23
C ARG A 494 18.04 30.30 -1.69
N ALA A 495 16.86 30.77 -2.07
CA ALA A 495 16.33 30.64 -3.42
C ALA A 495 16.78 31.79 -4.33
N ASP A 496 17.16 32.94 -3.76
CA ASP A 496 17.82 34.06 -4.45
C ASP A 496 19.35 33.94 -4.31
N PRO A 497 20.07 33.41 -5.32
CA PRO A 497 21.53 33.31 -5.31
C PRO A 497 22.27 34.66 -5.42
#